data_AF-A0A2W6DEH3-F1
#
_entry.id   AF-A0A2W6DEH3-F1
#
_cell.length_a   1.000
_cell.length_b   1.000
_cell.length_c   1.000
_cell.angle_alpha   90.00
_cell.angle_beta   90.00
_cell.angle_gamma   90.00
#
_symmetry.space_group_name_H-M   'P 1'
#
loop_
_entity.id
_entity.type
_entity.pdbx_description
1 polymer ?
#
loop_
_entity_poly.entity_id
_entity_poly.type
_entity_poly.pdbx_seq_one_letter_code
_entity_poly.pdbx_strand_id
1 'polypeptide(L)'
;MTSRVRERTAAQGRHRVISGGLADTDVHCGVVFTVLGPLELPGVPDAPRPCGKQAALLAFLLLRPNAWVGADEICDALWGAAPPASADRNVKTYVWQLRRVLPVAADGGERLQGRRGGYRIRTTPGELDATVLEQAVGRVDADPAVTVSRLQEALALWRGRPYPELPEAGTPVVGAPLEQGRWQLL
;
A
#
# COMPACT_ATOMS: atom_id res chain seq x y z
N MET A 1 -10.29 -56.99 38.38
CA MET A 1 -10.07 -55.61 38.85
C MET A 1 -9.24 -54.88 37.81
N THR A 2 -9.87 -54.13 36.89
CA THR A 2 -10.23 -52.69 37.02
C THR A 2 -8.97 -51.80 36.95
N SER A 3 -8.85 -50.78 36.12
CA SER A 3 -9.82 -50.15 35.23
C SER A 3 -9.08 -49.24 34.27
N ARG A 4 -9.65 -49.12 33.06
CA ARG A 4 -9.65 -47.95 32.20
C ARG A 4 -9.73 -46.62 32.98
N VAL A 5 -8.98 -45.63 32.52
CA VAL A 5 -9.29 -44.19 32.67
C VAL A 5 -9.06 -43.59 31.28
N ARG A 6 -10.11 -43.50 30.44
CA ARG A 6 -10.97 -42.32 30.19
C ARG A 6 -10.15 -41.09 29.79
N GLU A 7 -10.12 -40.77 28.49
CA GLU A 7 -11.07 -39.84 27.84
C GLU A 7 -11.08 -38.45 28.46
N ARG A 8 -10.75 -37.46 27.62
CA ARG A 8 -11.27 -36.07 27.54
C ARG A 8 -10.28 -35.28 26.66
N THR A 9 -10.62 -34.37 25.76
CA THR A 9 -11.88 -33.89 25.16
C THR A 9 -11.48 -33.06 23.94
N ALA A 10 -12.36 -33.05 22.95
CA ALA A 10 -12.35 -32.26 21.73
C ALA A 10 -11.94 -30.78 21.86
N ALA A 11 -11.29 -30.29 20.80
CA ALA A 11 -11.43 -28.94 20.27
C ALA A 11 -11.11 -29.03 18.76
N GLN A 12 -12.00 -29.57 17.93
CA GLN A 12 -13.07 -28.84 17.26
C GLN A 12 -12.63 -27.46 16.74
N GLY A 13 -11.63 -27.42 15.86
CA GLY A 13 -11.39 -26.28 14.97
C GLY A 13 -12.54 -26.15 13.98
N ARG A 14 -13.55 -25.37 14.35
CA ARG A 14 -14.73 -25.07 13.54
C ARG A 14 -14.31 -24.28 12.30
N HIS A 15 -14.13 -24.97 11.18
CA HIS A 15 -14.23 -24.38 9.85
C HIS A 15 -15.67 -23.90 9.67
N ARG A 16 -15.91 -22.61 9.93
CA ARG A 16 -17.19 -21.97 9.61
C ARG A 16 -17.22 -21.78 8.10
N VAL A 17 -17.86 -22.73 7.42
CA VAL A 17 -18.35 -22.56 6.04
C VAL A 17 -19.35 -21.41 6.11
N ILE A 18 -19.00 -20.27 5.50
CA ILE A 18 -19.92 -19.15 5.34
C ILE A 18 -20.53 -19.30 3.94
N SER A 19 -21.76 -19.82 3.92
CA SER A 19 -22.63 -19.80 2.75
C SER A 19 -23.36 -18.46 2.69
N GLY A 20 -23.32 -17.81 1.53
CA GLY A 20 -24.40 -16.97 0.96
C GLY A 20 -24.65 -15.57 1.55
N GLY A 21 -24.56 -14.55 0.68
CA GLY A 21 -25.18 -13.23 0.90
C GLY A 21 -24.44 -12.10 0.20
N LEU A 22 -25.01 -11.56 -0.89
CA LEU A 22 -24.61 -10.27 -1.45
C LEU A 22 -24.91 -9.14 -0.46
N ALA A 23 -24.08 -8.09 -0.50
CA ALA A 23 -24.17 -6.83 0.26
C ALA A 23 -23.58 -6.87 1.68
N ASP A 24 -22.25 -6.85 1.75
CA ASP A 24 -21.54 -6.11 2.79
C ASP A 24 -20.21 -5.65 2.19
N THR A 25 -20.18 -4.41 1.71
CA THR A 25 -18.98 -3.82 1.13
C THR A 25 -18.08 -3.38 2.27
N ASP A 26 -17.41 -4.36 2.89
CA ASP A 26 -16.29 -4.09 3.77
C ASP A 26 -15.10 -3.64 2.89
N VAL A 27 -15.15 -2.38 2.42
CA VAL A 27 -14.04 -1.72 1.72
C VAL A 27 -12.80 -1.59 2.60
N HIS A 28 -12.89 -1.93 3.89
CA HIS A 28 -11.82 -1.83 4.87
C HIS A 28 -11.02 -3.13 5.03
N CYS A 29 -11.61 -4.31 4.78
CA CYS A 29 -10.91 -5.61 4.90
C CYS A 29 -9.92 -5.91 3.75
N GLY A 30 -9.82 -5.05 2.73
CA GLY A 30 -8.95 -5.23 1.56
C GLY A 30 -7.73 -4.30 1.49
N VAL A 31 -7.67 -3.24 2.31
CA VAL A 31 -6.62 -2.22 2.18
C VAL A 31 -5.32 -2.67 2.86
N VAL A 32 -4.28 -2.83 2.04
CA VAL A 32 -2.94 -3.30 2.44
C VAL A 32 -1.93 -2.16 2.47
N PHE A 33 -2.22 -1.04 1.83
CA PHE A 33 -1.37 0.15 1.83
C PHE A 33 -2.24 1.31 2.16
N THR A 34 -1.91 1.97 3.26
CA THR A 34 -2.59 3.20 3.64
C THR A 34 -1.61 4.36 3.53
N VAL A 35 -1.91 5.32 2.68
CA VAL A 35 -1.07 6.49 2.39
C VAL A 35 -1.81 7.81 2.57
N LEU A 36 -3.14 7.79 2.74
CA LEU A 36 -3.96 8.96 3.05
C LEU A 36 -3.86 9.32 4.56
N GLY A 37 -2.63 9.34 5.07
CA GLY A 37 -2.25 9.45 6.47
C GLY A 37 -0.81 8.95 6.68
N PRO A 38 -0.41 8.59 7.91
CA PRO A 38 0.82 7.83 8.16
C PRO A 38 0.88 6.56 7.32
N LEU A 39 2.03 6.28 6.70
CA LEU A 39 2.21 5.05 5.92
C LEU A 39 2.11 3.83 6.82
N GLU A 40 1.09 3.00 6.60
CA GLU A 40 0.93 1.73 7.29
C GLU A 40 0.91 0.53 6.34
N LEU A 41 1.57 -0.53 6.79
CA LEU A 41 1.60 -1.86 6.17
C LEU A 41 0.88 -2.84 7.11
N PRO A 42 0.04 -3.76 6.61
CA PRO A 42 -0.60 -4.77 7.43
C PRO A 42 0.41 -5.84 7.83
N GLY A 43 0.17 -6.43 9.01
CA GLY A 43 0.51 -7.83 9.22
C GLY A 43 1.87 -8.17 9.82
N VAL A 44 2.56 -7.26 10.52
CA VAL A 44 3.54 -7.68 11.52
C VAL A 44 3.50 -6.74 12.74
N PRO A 45 2.82 -7.12 13.84
CA PRO A 45 3.07 -6.46 15.11
C PRO A 45 4.58 -6.60 15.41
N ASP A 46 5.27 -5.47 15.54
CA ASP A 46 6.73 -5.33 15.74
C ASP A 46 7.66 -5.32 14.50
N ALA A 47 7.17 -5.31 13.25
CA ALA A 47 8.07 -4.98 12.14
C ALA A 47 8.52 -3.52 12.22
N PRO A 48 9.82 -3.22 12.00
CA PRO A 48 10.28 -1.85 11.85
C PRO A 48 9.51 -1.19 10.71
N ARG A 49 8.79 -0.10 11.03
CA ARG A 49 8.08 0.67 10.00
C ARG A 49 9.12 1.34 9.10
N PRO A 50 8.91 1.33 7.77
CA PRO A 50 9.75 2.11 6.87
C PRO A 50 9.81 3.56 7.35
N CYS A 51 11.01 4.14 7.39
CA CYS A 51 11.21 5.53 7.80
C CYS A 51 12.22 6.23 6.89
N GLY A 52 12.21 7.57 6.91
CA GLY A 52 13.13 8.39 6.12
C GLY A 52 13.12 8.01 4.63
N LYS A 53 14.30 7.72 4.05
CA LYS A 53 14.43 7.40 2.63
C LYS A 53 13.78 6.06 2.23
N GLN A 54 13.65 5.11 3.16
CA GLN A 54 12.95 3.85 2.89
C GLN A 54 11.45 4.08 2.72
N ALA A 55 10.85 4.89 3.61
CA ALA A 55 9.45 5.30 3.50
C ALA A 55 9.22 6.13 2.23
N ALA A 56 10.12 7.08 1.93
CA ALA A 56 10.06 7.88 0.71
C ALA A 56 10.09 7.04 -0.57
N LEU A 57 10.95 6.02 -0.61
CA LEU A 57 11.00 5.09 -1.74
C LEU A 57 9.68 4.34 -1.90
N LEU A 58 9.14 3.80 -0.81
CA LEU A 58 7.89 3.07 -0.84
C LEU A 58 6.72 3.98 -1.25
N ALA A 59 6.62 5.18 -0.68
CA ALA A 59 5.66 6.20 -1.04
C ALA A 59 5.72 6.52 -2.55
N PHE A 60 6.92 6.79 -3.07
CA PHE A 60 7.14 7.12 -4.48
C PHE A 60 6.71 6.00 -5.43
N LEU A 61 6.93 4.73 -5.06
CA LEU A 61 6.45 3.59 -5.83
C LEU A 61 4.93 3.42 -5.71
N LEU A 62 4.34 3.66 -4.53
CA LEU A 62 2.89 3.56 -4.30
C LEU A 62 2.10 4.66 -5.02
N LEU A 63 2.72 5.82 -5.32
CA LEU A 63 2.14 6.83 -6.21
C LEU A 63 2.02 6.36 -7.67
N ARG A 64 2.77 5.31 -8.05
CA ARG A 64 2.78 4.72 -9.39
C ARG A 64 2.65 3.20 -9.30
N PRO A 65 1.53 2.71 -8.73
CA PRO A 65 1.37 1.30 -8.46
C PRO A 65 1.41 0.49 -9.76
N ASN A 66 2.00 -0.70 -9.72
CA ASN A 66 2.14 -1.62 -10.85
C ASN A 66 2.97 -1.10 -12.06
N ALA A 67 3.51 0.11 -11.99
CA ALA A 67 4.41 0.66 -13.00
C ALA A 67 5.88 0.33 -12.67
N TRP A 68 6.69 0.17 -13.72
CA TRP A 68 8.14 0.10 -13.57
C TRP A 68 8.71 1.50 -13.49
N VAL A 69 9.44 1.79 -12.41
CA VAL A 69 10.10 3.07 -12.18
C VAL A 69 11.61 2.89 -12.30
N GLY A 70 12.27 3.79 -13.04
CA GLY A 70 13.71 3.78 -13.24
C GLY A 70 14.50 4.04 -11.96
N ALA A 71 15.72 3.50 -11.87
CA ALA A 71 16.63 3.78 -10.75
C ALA A 71 17.00 5.28 -10.67
N ASP A 72 17.21 5.93 -11.81
CA ASP A 72 17.53 7.36 -11.87
C ASP A 72 16.36 8.21 -11.35
N GLU A 73 15.12 7.90 -11.77
CA GLU A 73 13.92 8.57 -11.26
C GLU A 73 13.76 8.40 -9.76
N ILE A 74 14.09 7.21 -9.23
CA ILE A 74 14.08 6.96 -7.79
C ILE A 74 15.17 7.80 -7.11
N CYS A 75 16.37 7.88 -7.68
CA CYS A 75 17.44 8.69 -7.15
C CYS A 75 17.07 10.18 -7.12
N ASP A 76 16.50 10.70 -8.20
CA ASP A 76 16.02 12.08 -8.27
C ASP A 76 14.87 12.33 -7.27
N ALA A 77 13.94 11.39 -7.14
CA ALA A 77 12.86 11.52 -6.19
C ALA A 77 13.30 11.41 -4.73
N LEU A 78 14.42 10.74 -4.44
CA LEU A 78 14.95 10.60 -3.09
C LEU A 78 15.93 11.71 -2.74
N TRP A 79 16.78 12.17 -3.65
CA TRP A 79 17.88 13.09 -3.35
C TRP A 79 17.91 14.34 -4.25
N GLY A 80 17.15 14.35 -5.35
CA GLY A 80 17.05 15.44 -6.32
C GLY A 80 18.42 15.84 -6.82
N ALA A 81 18.73 17.13 -6.75
CA ALA A 81 19.97 17.67 -7.30
C ALA A 81 21.26 17.25 -6.57
N ALA A 82 21.16 16.60 -5.40
CA ALA A 82 22.32 16.24 -4.59
C ALA A 82 22.33 14.75 -4.19
N PRO A 83 22.39 13.80 -5.14
CA PRO A 83 22.51 12.38 -4.83
C PRO A 83 23.90 12.07 -4.27
N PRO A 84 24.01 11.21 -3.24
CA PRO A 84 25.29 10.70 -2.81
C PRO A 84 25.89 9.80 -3.89
N ALA A 85 27.22 9.69 -3.94
CA ALA A 85 27.90 8.74 -4.84
C ALA A 85 27.47 7.27 -4.62
N SER A 86 26.86 6.97 -3.47
CA SER A 86 26.32 5.66 -3.10
C SER A 86 24.82 5.49 -3.37
N ALA A 87 24.16 6.42 -4.07
CA ALA A 87 22.70 6.41 -4.29
C ALA A 87 22.16 5.06 -4.78
N ASP A 88 22.73 4.50 -5.86
CA ASP A 88 22.33 3.19 -6.39
C ASP A 88 22.46 2.05 -5.38
N ARG A 89 23.52 2.08 -4.57
CA ARG A 89 23.74 1.08 -3.52
C ARG A 89 22.70 1.27 -2.41
N ASN A 90 22.39 2.51 -2.03
CA ASN A 90 21.40 2.82 -1.02
C ASN A 90 20.00 2.38 -1.46
N VAL A 91 19.60 2.63 -2.71
CA VAL A 91 18.32 2.15 -3.27
C VAL A 91 18.21 0.64 -3.15
N LYS A 92 19.22 -0.11 -3.55
CA LYS A 92 19.24 -1.58 -3.41
C LYS A 92 19.07 -2.02 -1.96
N THR A 93 19.74 -1.33 -1.03
CA THR A 93 19.60 -1.59 0.41
C THR A 93 18.17 -1.32 0.91
N TYR A 94 17.58 -0.19 0.53
CA TYR A 94 16.20 0.14 0.91
C TYR A 94 15.19 -0.85 0.33
N VAL A 95 15.36 -1.27 -0.93
CA VAL A 95 14.54 -2.31 -1.55
C VAL A 95 14.65 -3.63 -0.80
N TRP A 96 15.88 -4.03 -0.44
CA TRP A 96 16.09 -5.24 0.37
C TRP A 96 15.41 -5.16 1.73
N GLN A 97 15.50 -4.02 2.42
CA GLN A 97 14.82 -3.79 3.70
C GLN A 97 13.29 -3.81 3.55
N LEU A 98 12.76 -3.17 2.51
CA LEU A 98 11.32 -3.16 2.21
C LEU A 98 10.79 -4.55 1.93
N ARG A 99 11.49 -5.38 1.14
CA ARG A 99 11.08 -6.76 0.85
C ARG A 99 10.91 -7.63 2.09
N ARG A 100 11.58 -7.29 3.20
CA ARG A 100 11.47 -8.03 4.46
C ARG A 100 10.26 -7.66 5.29
N VAL A 101 9.70 -6.46 5.09
CA VAL A 101 8.57 -5.94 5.86
C VAL A 101 7.28 -5.88 5.06
N LEU A 102 7.37 -5.95 3.73
CA LEU A 102 6.21 -5.97 2.84
C LEU A 102 5.55 -7.35 2.83
N PRO A 103 4.20 -7.43 2.90
CA PRO A 103 3.50 -8.69 2.73
C PRO A 103 3.67 -9.20 1.30
N VAL A 104 3.58 -10.52 1.14
CA VAL A 104 3.59 -11.18 -0.18
C VAL A 104 2.44 -10.63 -1.05
N ALA A 105 2.62 -10.62 -2.37
CA ALA A 105 1.55 -10.26 -3.29
C ALA A 105 0.37 -11.24 -3.19
N ALA A 106 -0.85 -10.79 -3.52
CA ALA A 106 -2.05 -11.62 -3.45
C ALA A 106 -1.95 -12.92 -4.29
N ASP A 107 -1.11 -12.93 -5.33
CA ASP A 107 -0.84 -14.10 -6.17
C ASP A 107 0.35 -14.96 -5.68
N GLY A 108 0.85 -14.72 -4.47
CA GLY A 108 2.01 -15.40 -3.89
C GLY A 108 3.36 -14.90 -4.42
N GLY A 109 3.37 -13.90 -5.31
CA GLY A 109 4.60 -13.35 -5.89
C GLY A 109 5.31 -12.32 -5.02
N GLU A 110 6.50 -11.90 -5.46
CA GLU A 110 7.23 -10.82 -4.82
C GLU A 110 6.46 -9.49 -4.96
N ARG A 111 6.21 -8.82 -3.82
CA ARG A 111 5.48 -7.54 -3.74
C ARG A 111 6.26 -6.39 -4.36
N LEU A 112 7.55 -6.31 -4.07
CA LEU A 112 8.47 -5.30 -4.60
C LEU A 112 9.47 -5.94 -5.56
N GLN A 113 9.17 -5.87 -6.85
CA GLN A 113 9.97 -6.49 -7.90
C GLN A 113 11.10 -5.58 -8.34
N GLY A 114 12.24 -6.19 -8.68
CA GLY A 114 13.39 -5.52 -9.26
C GLY A 114 13.74 -6.12 -10.61
N ARG A 115 14.11 -5.28 -11.56
CA ARG A 115 14.72 -5.67 -12.84
C ARG A 115 15.95 -4.82 -13.10
N ARG A 116 16.66 -5.10 -14.19
CA ARG A 116 17.75 -4.21 -14.62
C ARG A 116 17.22 -2.80 -14.83
N GLY A 117 17.72 -1.86 -14.04
CA GLY A 117 17.42 -0.43 -14.16
C GLY A 117 16.12 0.05 -13.50
N GLY A 118 15.39 -0.77 -12.74
CA GLY A 118 14.18 -0.26 -12.09
C GLY A 118 13.44 -1.21 -11.15
N TYR A 119 12.43 -0.65 -10.49
CA TYR A 119 11.63 -1.31 -9.45
C TYR A 119 10.14 -1.11 -9.69
N ARG A 120 9.33 -2.05 -9.19
CA ARG A 120 7.87 -2.01 -9.27
C ARG A 120 7.26 -2.51 -7.97
N ILE A 121 6.35 -1.74 -7.39
CA ILE A 121 5.47 -2.23 -6.33
C ILE A 121 4.20 -2.80 -6.97
N ARG A 122 3.77 -3.97 -6.51
CA ARG A 122 2.54 -4.62 -6.98
C ARG A 122 1.40 -4.35 -6.02
N THR A 123 0.25 -3.96 -6.54
CA THR A 123 -0.99 -3.82 -5.77
C THR A 123 -2.15 -4.40 -6.59
N THR A 124 -3.08 -5.08 -5.92
CA THR A 124 -4.36 -5.45 -6.52
C THR A 124 -5.39 -4.35 -6.30
N PRO A 125 -6.49 -4.31 -7.08
CA PRO A 125 -7.59 -3.39 -6.81
C PRO A 125 -8.06 -3.51 -5.35
N GLY A 126 -8.26 -2.38 -4.67
CA GLY A 126 -8.66 -2.34 -3.26
C GLY A 126 -7.51 -2.36 -2.25
N GLU A 127 -6.27 -2.70 -2.64
CA GLU A 127 -5.15 -2.80 -1.70
C GLU A 127 -4.54 -1.44 -1.33
N LEU A 128 -4.79 -0.37 -2.08
CA LEU A 128 -4.24 0.97 -1.83
C LEU A 128 -5.38 1.96 -1.64
N ASP A 129 -5.45 2.59 -0.47
CA ASP A 129 -6.49 3.57 -0.13
C ASP A 129 -6.59 4.73 -1.14
N ALA A 130 -5.45 5.23 -1.64
CA ALA A 130 -5.42 6.25 -2.68
C ALA A 130 -6.10 5.79 -3.98
N THR A 131 -5.85 4.55 -4.43
CA THR A 131 -6.52 4.01 -5.62
C THR A 131 -8.01 3.77 -5.37
N VAL A 132 -8.39 3.35 -4.16
CA VAL A 132 -9.81 3.22 -3.78
C VAL A 132 -10.51 4.56 -3.86
N LEU A 133 -9.90 5.62 -3.33
CA LEU A 133 -10.44 6.99 -3.42
C LEU A 133 -10.54 7.48 -4.86
N GLU A 134 -9.49 7.28 -5.67
CA GLU A 134 -9.51 7.69 -7.08
C GLU A 134 -10.60 6.98 -7.88
N GLN A 135 -10.79 5.68 -7.65
CA GLN A 135 -11.89 4.91 -8.26
C GLN A 135 -13.25 5.39 -7.76
N ALA A 136 -13.35 5.78 -6.49
CA ALA A 136 -14.58 6.33 -5.93
C ALA A 136 -14.98 7.64 -6.63
N VAL A 137 -14.03 8.54 -6.83
CA VAL A 137 -14.25 9.84 -7.50
C VAL A 137 -14.57 9.68 -8.98
N GLY A 138 -13.91 8.76 -9.67
CA GLY A 138 -14.07 8.59 -11.13
C GLY A 138 -15.35 7.88 -11.57
N ARG A 139 -16.15 7.34 -10.65
CA ARG A 139 -17.38 6.62 -10.96
C ARG A 139 -18.58 7.44 -10.54
N VAL A 140 -19.56 7.53 -11.43
CA VAL A 140 -20.88 8.14 -11.16
C VAL A 140 -21.90 7.02 -11.30
N ASP A 141 -22.63 6.74 -10.23
CA ASP A 141 -23.70 5.75 -10.24
C ASP A 141 -25.01 6.40 -10.69
N ALA A 142 -25.92 5.60 -11.27
CA ALA A 142 -27.22 6.10 -11.74
C ALA A 142 -28.09 6.66 -10.60
N ASP A 143 -27.90 6.14 -9.39
CA ASP A 143 -28.50 6.68 -8.17
C ASP A 143 -27.52 7.66 -7.49
N PRO A 144 -27.87 8.95 -7.36
CA PRO A 144 -27.06 9.93 -6.65
C PRO A 144 -26.78 9.56 -5.19
N ALA A 145 -27.72 8.90 -4.51
CA ALA A 145 -27.55 8.50 -3.11
C ALA A 145 -26.42 7.46 -2.96
N VAL A 146 -26.33 6.51 -3.89
CA VAL A 146 -25.25 5.53 -3.95
C VAL A 146 -23.90 6.19 -4.21
N THR A 147 -23.86 7.17 -5.12
CA THR A 147 -22.65 7.95 -5.39
C THR A 147 -22.16 8.69 -4.14
N VAL A 148 -23.07 9.38 -3.44
CA VAL A 148 -22.73 10.12 -2.21
C VAL A 148 -22.23 9.20 -1.11
N SER A 149 -22.91 8.07 -0.84
CA SER A 149 -22.49 7.12 0.19
C SER A 149 -21.08 6.58 -0.08
N ARG A 150 -20.81 6.16 -1.33
CA ARG A 150 -19.51 5.64 -1.75
C ARG A 150 -18.39 6.69 -1.64
N LEU A 151 -18.69 7.94 -1.99
CA LEU A 151 -17.73 9.04 -1.81
C LEU A 151 -17.45 9.32 -0.33
N GLN A 152 -18.47 9.26 0.53
CA GLN A 152 -18.30 9.42 1.98
C GLN A 152 -17.43 8.31 2.58
N GLU A 153 -17.65 7.05 2.20
CA GLU A 153 -16.82 5.92 2.61
C GLU A 153 -15.37 6.09 2.14
N ALA A 154 -15.16 6.50 0.90
CA ALA A 154 -13.82 6.72 0.38
C ALA A 154 -13.10 7.89 1.06
N LEU A 155 -13.81 8.98 1.38
CA LEU A 155 -13.27 10.11 2.13
C LEU A 155 -12.90 9.73 3.57
N ALA A 156 -13.61 8.77 4.18
CA ALA A 156 -13.28 8.26 5.52
C ALA A 156 -11.91 7.55 5.58
N LEU A 157 -11.34 7.15 4.45
CA LEU A 157 -9.97 6.63 4.37
C LEU A 157 -8.90 7.71 4.67
N TRP A 158 -9.27 8.98 4.62
CA TRP A 158 -8.39 10.09 4.94
C TRP A 158 -8.21 10.21 6.45
N ARG A 159 -7.03 9.82 6.95
CA ARG A 159 -6.70 9.74 8.38
C ARG A 159 -5.75 10.82 8.87
N GLY A 160 -5.32 11.72 7.98
CA GLY A 160 -4.48 12.87 8.35
C GLY A 160 -3.65 13.38 7.17
N ARG A 161 -2.55 14.08 7.45
CA ARG A 161 -1.61 14.49 6.40
C ARG A 161 -1.06 13.23 5.71
N PRO A 162 -1.14 13.11 4.37
CA PRO A 162 -0.49 12.02 3.64
C PRO A 162 1.03 12.07 3.83
N TYR A 163 1.64 10.92 4.09
CA TYR A 163 3.09 10.74 4.21
C TYR A 163 3.80 11.66 5.23
N PRO A 164 3.35 11.73 6.49
CA PRO A 164 3.96 12.56 7.53
C PRO A 164 5.39 12.11 7.90
N GLU A 165 5.76 10.85 7.60
CA GLU A 165 7.10 10.31 7.81
C GLU A 165 8.15 10.81 6.81
N LEU A 166 7.72 11.58 5.81
CA LEU A 166 8.63 12.25 4.89
C LEU A 166 9.14 13.56 5.52
N PRO A 167 10.43 13.88 5.33
CA PRO A 167 10.97 15.16 5.81
C PRO A 167 10.20 16.34 5.18
N GLU A 168 9.97 17.40 5.96
CA GLU A 168 9.26 18.61 5.50
C GLU A 168 9.94 19.26 4.28
N ALA A 169 9.13 19.99 3.51
CA ALA A 169 9.44 20.54 2.19
C ALA A 169 10.83 21.20 2.14
N GLY A 170 11.74 20.57 1.40
CA GLY A 170 13.17 20.92 1.33
C GLY A 170 14.06 19.73 0.94
N THR A 171 13.53 18.51 1.05
CA THR A 171 14.16 17.28 0.56
C THR A 171 13.24 16.66 -0.48
N PRO A 172 13.70 16.32 -1.69
CA PRO A 172 12.81 15.82 -2.73
C PRO A 172 12.19 14.50 -2.26
N VAL A 173 10.86 14.50 -2.30
CA VAL A 173 9.90 13.38 -2.39
C VAL A 173 8.69 13.81 -3.25
N VAL A 174 8.48 15.11 -3.49
CA VAL A 174 7.73 15.66 -4.64
C VAL A 174 8.39 16.97 -5.06
N GLY A 175 8.85 17.06 -6.30
CA GLY A 175 9.57 18.23 -6.81
C GLY A 175 9.79 18.21 -8.33
N ALA A 176 8.75 17.93 -9.13
CA ALA A 176 8.59 18.28 -10.55
C ALA A 176 7.17 17.86 -11.01
N PRO A 177 6.52 18.57 -11.96
CA PRO A 177 5.16 19.07 -11.81
C PRO A 177 4.07 18.00 -12.00
N LEU A 178 3.20 17.84 -11.00
CA LEU A 178 1.88 17.23 -11.16
C LEU A 178 0.89 18.13 -11.94
N GLU A 179 1.35 19.28 -12.46
CA GLU A 179 0.49 20.31 -13.05
C GLU A 179 0.16 20.14 -14.56
N GLN A 180 0.71 19.16 -15.29
CA GLN A 180 0.48 19.12 -16.75
C GLN A 180 -0.18 17.86 -17.34
N GLY A 181 -0.44 16.82 -16.54
CA GLY A 181 -0.96 15.56 -17.10
C GLY A 181 -2.43 15.23 -16.83
N ARG A 182 -3.08 15.86 -15.84
CA ARG A 182 -4.35 15.32 -15.28
C ARG A 182 -5.61 16.13 -15.57
N TRP A 183 -5.52 17.36 -16.07
CA TRP A 183 -6.70 18.22 -16.28
C TRP A 183 -7.24 18.30 -17.72
N GLN A 184 -6.76 17.47 -18.66
CA GLN A 184 -7.31 17.45 -20.03
C GLN A 184 -8.48 16.47 -20.25
N LEU A 185 -9.04 15.90 -19.18
CA LEU A 185 -10.23 15.03 -19.27
C LEU A 185 -11.43 15.58 -18.46
N LEU A 186 -11.52 16.91 -18.37
CA LEU A 186 -12.76 17.64 -18.14
C LEU A 186 -12.93 18.66 -19.28
#